data_AF-A0A4J2AQK8-F1
#
_entry.id   AF-A0A4J2AQK8-F1
#
_cell.length_a   1.000
_cell.length_b   1.000
_cell.length_c   1.000
_cell.angle_alpha   90.00
_cell.angle_beta   90.00
_cell.angle_gamma   90.00
#
_symmetry.space_group_name_H-M   'P 1'
#
loop_
_entity.id
_entity.type
_entity.pdbx_description
1 polymer ?
#
loop_
_entity_poly.entity_id
_entity_poly.type
_entity_poly.pdbx_seq_one_letter_code
_entity_poly.pdbx_strand_id
1 'polypeptide(L)'
;MEPQAIVTSQGRIVSLDIAVNYCHDMKLFKMSRRNIGQAGKILADSGYQGLMKIYPQAQTPRKSSKLKPLTAEDKACNHALSKGEARLRTSLPK
;
A
#
# COMPACT_ATOMS: atom_id res chain seq x y z
N MET A 1 -16.28 -6.66 -5.23
CA MET A 1 -15.36 -6.02 -6.19
C MET A 1 -14.36 -5.21 -5.37
N GLU A 2 -13.07 -5.54 -5.40
CA GLU A 2 -12.04 -4.79 -4.65
C GLU A 2 -11.18 -3.98 -5.61
N PRO A 3 -11.39 -2.64 -5.68
CA PRO A 3 -10.55 -1.74 -6.44
C PRO A 3 -9.25 -1.38 -5.71
N GLN A 4 -8.14 -1.46 -6.44
CA GLN A 4 -6.83 -0.93 -6.08
C GLN A 4 -6.51 0.29 -6.95
N ALA A 5 -6.15 1.41 -6.34
CA ALA A 5 -5.73 2.62 -7.04
C ALA A 5 -4.27 2.98 -6.72
N ILE A 6 -3.54 3.41 -7.76
CA ILE A 6 -2.22 4.02 -7.63
C ILE A 6 -2.39 5.53 -7.79
N VAL A 7 -2.00 6.27 -6.77
CA VAL A 7 -2.19 7.73 -6.73
C VAL A 7 -0.87 8.42 -6.45
N THR A 8 -0.60 9.50 -7.19
CA THR A 8 0.52 10.42 -6.93
C THR A 8 0.30 11.27 -5.67
N SER A 9 1.33 11.97 -5.18
CA SER A 9 1.21 12.99 -4.12
C SER A 9 0.13 14.02 -4.42
N GLN A 10 0.05 14.43 -5.68
CA GLN A 10 -0.86 15.46 -6.17
C GLN A 10 -2.32 14.98 -6.26
N GLY A 11 -2.63 13.77 -5.79
CA GLY A 11 -3.97 13.20 -5.83
C GLY A 11 -4.40 12.68 -7.21
N ARG A 12 -3.50 12.68 -8.20
CA ARG A 12 -3.81 12.14 -9.54
C ARG A 12 -3.78 10.63 -9.53
N ILE A 13 -4.84 10.01 -10.02
CA ILE A 13 -4.93 8.57 -10.24
C ILE A 13 -4.10 8.21 -11.48
N VAL A 14 -3.09 7.37 -11.30
CA VAL A 14 -2.22 6.88 -12.38
C VAL A 14 -2.73 5.55 -12.92
N SER A 15 -3.36 4.75 -12.06
CA SER A 15 -3.89 3.44 -12.43
C SER A 15 -5.00 3.04 -11.47
N LEU A 16 -5.99 2.33 -12.01
CA LEU A 16 -7.03 1.63 -11.27
C LEU A 16 -7.06 0.17 -11.74
N ASP A 17 -6.93 -0.75 -10.79
CA ASP A 17 -7.05 -2.19 -10.98
C ASP A 17 -8.29 -2.68 -10.24
N ILE A 18 -9.10 -3.51 -10.89
CA ILE A 18 -10.33 -4.01 -10.28
C ILE A 18 -10.44 -5.52 -10.46
N ALA A 19 -10.62 -6.23 -9.35
CA ALA A 19 -10.95 -7.64 -9.36
C ALA A 19 -12.46 -7.84 -9.21
N VAL A 20 -13.05 -8.60 -10.13
CA VAL A 20 -14.48 -8.98 -10.10
C VAL A 20 -14.75 -9.94 -8.93
N ASN A 21 -13.77 -10.78 -8.58
CA ASN A 21 -13.81 -11.71 -7.45
C ASN A 21 -12.85 -11.28 -6.34
N TYR A 22 -13.03 -11.81 -5.13
CA TYR A 22 -12.09 -11.57 -4.02
C TYR A 22 -10.66 -11.97 -4.44
N CYS A 23 -9.75 -11.01 -4.35
CA CYS A 23 -8.34 -11.21 -4.65
C CYS A 23 -7.54 -10.41 -3.65
N HIS A 24 -6.70 -11.09 -2.86
CA HIS A 24 -5.84 -10.41 -1.92
C HIS A 24 -5.00 -9.33 -2.63
N ASP A 25 -4.91 -8.14 -2.01
CA ASP A 25 -4.15 -6.95 -2.42
C ASP A 25 -2.82 -7.26 -3.15
N MET A 26 -1.94 -8.03 -2.52
CA MET A 26 -0.65 -8.42 -3.10
C MET A 26 -0.75 -9.27 -4.37
N LYS A 27 -1.76 -10.15 -4.46
CA LYS A 27 -1.98 -10.96 -5.66
C LYS A 27 -2.46 -10.07 -6.80
N LEU A 28 -3.41 -9.18 -6.53
CA LEU A 28 -3.92 -8.21 -7.51
C LEU A 28 -2.78 -7.31 -8.03
N PHE A 29 -1.95 -6.78 -7.13
CA PHE A 29 -0.79 -5.95 -7.48
C PHE A 29 0.22 -6.67 -8.37
N LYS A 30 0.56 -7.92 -8.05
CA LYS A 30 1.49 -8.72 -8.87
C LYS A 30 0.90 -9.03 -10.25
N MET A 31 -0.41 -9.28 -10.32
CA MET A 31 -1.11 -9.52 -11.59
C MET A 31 -1.18 -8.27 -12.47
N SER A 32 -1.32 -7.08 -11.88
CA SER A 32 -1.43 -5.85 -12.66
C SER A 32 -0.11 -5.39 -13.29
N ARG A 33 1.01 -6.07 -13.01
CA ARG A 33 2.36 -5.85 -13.62
C ARG A 33 2.75 -4.38 -13.70
N ARG A 34 2.44 -3.60 -12.66
CA ARG A 34 2.66 -2.15 -12.65
C ARG A 34 4.13 -1.82 -12.43
N ASN A 35 4.70 -1.00 -13.33
CA ASN A 35 6.06 -0.51 -13.21
C ASN A 35 6.11 0.78 -12.37
N ILE A 36 5.97 0.64 -11.06
CA ILE A 36 6.15 1.75 -10.10
C ILE A 36 7.60 1.87 -9.63
N GLY A 37 8.54 1.12 -10.22
CA GLY A 37 9.95 1.11 -9.82
C GLY A 37 10.66 2.45 -9.98
N GLN A 38 10.15 3.32 -10.86
CA GLN A 38 10.66 4.69 -11.05
C GLN A 38 10.16 5.68 -10.00
N ALA A 39 9.18 5.31 -9.17
CA ALA A 39 8.71 6.18 -8.10
C ALA A 39 9.82 6.35 -7.05
N GLY A 40 10.14 7.60 -6.71
CA GLY A 40 11.14 7.91 -5.68
C GLY A 40 10.74 7.41 -4.29
N LYS A 41 9.44 7.33 -4.01
CA LYS A 41 8.89 6.79 -2.77
C LYS A 41 7.54 6.13 -3.03
N ILE A 42 7.30 4.97 -2.43
CA ILE A 42 6.03 4.25 -2.54
C ILE A 42 5.45 4.10 -1.14
N LEU A 43 4.24 4.61 -0.91
CA LEU A 43 3.48 4.32 0.30
C LEU A 43 2.38 3.35 -0.03
N ALA A 44 2.17 2.37 0.83
CA ALA A 44 1.08 1.43 0.67
C ALA A 44 0.48 1.06 2.02
N ASP A 45 -0.76 0.61 2.00
CA ASP A 45 -1.44 0.16 3.20
C ASP A 45 -0.81 -1.14 3.73
N SER A 46 -1.15 -1.52 4.97
CA SER A 46 -0.53 -2.68 5.61
C SER A 46 -0.79 -4.00 4.88
N GLY A 47 -1.82 -4.10 4.03
CA GLY A 47 -2.06 -5.23 3.11
C GLY A 47 -0.90 -5.48 2.13
N TYR A 48 -0.05 -4.48 1.92
CA TYR A 48 1.07 -4.48 0.99
C TYR A 48 2.43 -4.67 1.68
N GLN A 49 2.51 -5.20 2.91
CA GLN A 49 3.78 -5.42 3.61
C GLN A 49 4.83 -6.21 2.79
N GLY A 50 4.40 -7.10 1.89
CA GLY A 50 5.28 -7.82 0.97
C GLY A 50 5.96 -6.94 -0.10
N LEU A 51 5.47 -5.71 -0.31
CA LEU A 51 5.94 -4.79 -1.34
C LEU A 51 7.33 -4.26 -1.05
N MET A 52 7.71 -4.13 0.23
CA MET A 52 9.07 -3.74 0.65
C MET A 52 10.15 -4.73 0.19
N LYS A 53 9.78 -5.99 -0.10
CA LYS A 53 10.71 -7.00 -0.66
C LYS A 53 10.96 -6.84 -2.16
N ILE A 54 10.04 -6.17 -2.86
CA ILE A 54 10.07 -5.97 -4.31
C ILE A 54 10.63 -4.58 -4.62
N TYR A 55 10.24 -3.58 -3.82
CA TYR A 55 10.64 -2.19 -3.95
C TYR A 55 11.23 -1.71 -2.61
N PRO A 56 12.56 -1.60 -2.47
CA PRO A 56 13.21 -1.15 -1.24
C PRO A 56 12.78 0.25 -0.79
N GLN A 57 12.36 1.12 -1.73
CA GLN A 57 11.85 2.46 -1.46
C GLN A 57 10.40 2.48 -0.94
N ALA A 58 9.76 1.31 -0.81
CA ALA A 58 8.41 1.22 -0.31
C ALA A 58 8.34 1.27 1.22
N GLN A 59 7.29 1.89 1.72
CA GLN A 59 6.99 1.98 3.15
C GLN A 59 5.55 1.57 3.40
N THR A 60 5.36 0.67 4.35
CA THR A 60 4.03 0.20 4.77
C THR A 60 3.88 0.28 6.27
N PRO A 61 2.69 0.64 6.80
CA PRO A 61 2.44 0.58 8.22
C PRO A 61 2.73 -0.80 8.79
N ARG A 62 3.37 -0.85 9.96
CA ARG A 62 3.62 -2.08 10.67
C ARG A 62 2.32 -2.61 11.26
N LYS A 63 2.02 -3.89 11.01
CA LYS A 63 0.89 -4.59 11.65
C LYS A 63 1.26 -5.01 13.06
N SER A 64 0.34 -4.78 14.00
CA SER A 64 0.37 -5.45 15.30
C SER A 64 0.05 -6.93 15.12
N SER A 65 0.66 -7.79 15.94
CA SER A 65 0.21 -9.16 16.13
C SER A 65 0.01 -9.45 17.62
N LYS A 66 -0.70 -10.52 17.96
CA LYS A 66 -0.97 -10.90 19.36
C LYS A 66 0.31 -11.05 20.19
N LEU A 67 1.40 -11.51 19.57
CA LEU A 67 2.70 -11.72 20.23
C LEU A 67 3.64 -10.53 20.10
N LYS A 68 3.36 -9.60 19.17
CA LYS A 68 4.19 -8.43 18.89
C LYS A 68 3.30 -7.19 18.74
N PRO A 69 2.87 -6.59 19.87
CA PRO A 69 2.15 -5.33 19.83
C PRO A 69 3.05 -4.22 19.27
N LEU A 70 2.44 -3.15 18.75
CA LEU A 70 3.18 -2.00 18.23
C LEU A 70 3.78 -1.20 19.38
N THR A 71 5.07 -0.90 19.29
CA THR A 71 5.73 0.03 20.22
C THR A 71 5.25 1.47 20.01
N ALA A 72 5.63 2.39 20.90
CA ALA A 72 5.31 3.80 20.73
C ALA A 72 5.93 4.38 19.44
N GLU A 73 7.14 3.93 19.12
CA GLU A 73 7.88 4.31 17.91
C GLU A 73 7.18 3.76 16.66
N ASP A 74 6.75 2.50 16.68
CA ASP A 74 5.99 1.91 15.58
C ASP A 74 4.70 2.71 15.30
N LYS A 75 4.00 3.13 16.36
CA LYS A 75 2.78 3.95 16.25
C LYS A 75 3.08 5.35 15.68
N ALA A 76 4.16 5.98 16.14
CA ALA A 76 4.59 7.29 15.63
C ALA A 76 4.96 7.20 14.13
N CYS A 77 5.71 6.17 13.74
CA CYS A 77 6.03 5.87 12.35
C CYS A 77 4.76 5.62 11.51
N ASN A 78 3.85 4.77 11.98
CA ASN A 78 2.58 4.52 11.30
C ASN A 78 1.74 5.80 11.13
N HIS A 79 1.74 6.69 12.13
CA HIS A 79 1.05 7.98 12.05
C HIS A 79 1.67 8.91 10.99
N ALA A 80 3.00 9.00 10.93
CA ALA A 80 3.71 9.77 9.93
C ALA A 80 3.45 9.24 8.49
N LEU A 81 3.41 7.90 8.33
CA LEU A 81 3.11 7.25 7.05
C LEU A 81 1.70 7.56 6.53
N SER A 82 0.75 7.92 7.40
CA SER A 82 -0.59 8.34 6.99
C SER A 82 -0.59 9.65 6.17
N LYS A 83 0.46 10.48 6.28
CA LYS A 83 0.49 11.84 5.74
C LYS A 83 1.26 12.03 4.41
N GLY A 84 1.81 10.97 3.78
CA GLY A 84 2.80 11.13 2.70
C GLY A 84 2.34 11.04 1.23
N GLU A 85 3.34 11.19 0.34
CA GLU A 85 3.34 11.76 -1.04
C GLU A 85 3.17 10.80 -2.25
N ALA A 86 2.69 9.56 -2.10
CA ALA A 86 2.19 8.73 -3.22
C ALA A 86 1.69 7.42 -2.63
N ARG A 87 0.39 7.12 -2.76
CA ARG A 87 -0.25 6.04 -2.01
C ARG A 87 -0.90 5.01 -2.94
N LEU A 88 -0.54 3.75 -2.76
CA LEU A 88 -1.34 2.60 -3.17
C LEU A 88 -2.49 2.47 -2.17
N ARG A 89 -3.73 2.71 -2.63
CA ARG A 89 -4.95 2.61 -1.81
C ARG A 89 -5.78 1.43 -2.29
N THR A 90 -6.30 0.66 -1.35
CA THR A 90 -7.45 -0.22 -1.60
C THR A 90 -8.72 0.51 -1.16
N SER A 91 -9.63 0.71 -2.10
CA SER A 91 -10.96 1.24 -1.79
C SER A 91 -11.90 0.07 -1.56
N LEU A 92 -12.36 -0.11 -0.32
CA LEU A 92 -13.51 -0.98 -0.06
C LEU A 92 -14.77 -0.29 -0.62
N PRO A 93 -15.60 -0.98 -1.42
CA PRO A 93 -16.93 -0.46 -1.72
C PRO A 93 -17.71 -0.36 -0.40
N LYS A 94 -18.26 0.81 -0.12
CA LYS A 94 -19.22 1.01 0.97
C LYS A 94 -20.54 0.34 0.64
#